data_AF-A0A383CD36-F1
#
_entry.id   AF-A0A383CD36-F1
#
_cell.length_a   1.000
_cell.length_b   1.000
_cell.length_c   1.000
_cell.angle_alpha   90.00
_cell.angle_beta   90.00
_cell.angle_gamma   90.00
#
_symmetry.space_group_name_H-M   'P 1'
#
loop_
_entity.id
_entity.type
_entity.pdbx_description
1 polymer ?
#
loop_
_entity_poly.entity_id
_entity_poly.type
_entity_poly.pdbx_seq_one_letter_code
_entity_poly.pdbx_strand_id
1 'polypeptide(L)'
;LITFTIIKSISPIMSWFIIDANIAGDSKEACTGSGACWTYIKIWLNRFIYGMYPNELQWRINISFILLIALAFVGLIPSEKIRKFLTLYYVIIYPIIAFILIYYLISGGSLGLEWVETGAWGGLSLTFIVSFFCLIFCFPVGMFLALGRRSVLPIIRYISVGFIEFWRGVPLITVLFMSSVMFPMFLPEDFFMDKLVRVIIAISLFEAAYVAEVIRGGLQALPRGQYDAAKSLGMGYWKMH
;
A
#
# COMPACT_ATOMS: atom_id res chain seq x y z
N LEU A 1 19.78 6.39 30.81
CA LEU A 1 18.67 5.54 31.32
C LEU A 1 18.11 4.64 30.23
N ILE A 2 17.55 5.19 29.13
CA ILE A 2 16.93 4.41 28.03
C ILE A 2 17.90 3.40 27.41
N THR A 3 19.12 3.82 27.04
CA THR A 3 20.14 2.93 26.47
C THR A 3 20.54 1.80 27.42
N PHE A 4 20.62 2.09 28.73
CA PHE A 4 20.93 1.10 29.75
C PHE A 4 19.80 0.08 29.91
N THR A 5 18.54 0.52 29.89
CA THR A 5 17.36 -0.35 29.89
C THR A 5 17.34 -1.26 28.66
N ILE A 6 17.60 -0.71 27.47
CA ILE A 6 17.64 -1.49 26.22
C ILE A 6 18.72 -2.58 26.30
N ILE A 7 19.95 -2.22 26.70
CA ILE A 7 21.05 -3.18 26.81
C ILE A 7 20.71 -4.29 27.80
N LYS A 8 20.09 -3.96 28.93
CA LYS A 8 19.68 -4.95 29.94
C LYS A 8 18.54 -5.86 29.45
N SER A 9 17.66 -5.37 28.59
CA SER A 9 16.56 -6.13 28.00
C SER A 9 17.00 -7.06 26.85
N ILE A 10 18.13 -6.80 26.19
CA ILE A 10 18.59 -7.62 25.05
C ILE A 10 18.82 -9.08 25.45
N SER A 11 19.56 -9.33 26.54
CA SER A 11 19.88 -10.70 26.97
C SER A 11 18.65 -11.57 27.27
N PRO A 12 17.67 -11.13 28.10
CA PRO A 12 16.47 -11.93 28.37
C PRO A 12 15.55 -12.07 27.15
N ILE A 13 15.51 -11.07 26.26
CA ILE A 13 14.76 -11.18 25.01
C ILE A 13 15.39 -12.22 24.09
N MET A 14 16.72 -12.22 23.95
CA MET A 14 17.43 -13.20 23.13
C MET A 14 17.31 -14.62 23.66
N SER A 15 17.37 -14.81 24.99
CA SER A 15 17.19 -16.14 25.58
C SER A 15 15.77 -16.64 25.31
N TRP A 16 14.76 -15.82 25.55
CA TRP A 16 13.37 -16.17 25.30
C TRP A 16 13.07 -16.44 23.81
N PHE A 17 13.65 -15.65 22.90
CA PHE A 17 13.35 -15.71 21.46
C PHE A 17 14.05 -16.86 20.73
N ILE A 18 15.25 -17.26 21.17
CA ILE A 18 16.09 -18.23 20.46
C ILE A 18 16.43 -19.43 21.33
N ILE A 19 16.93 -19.22 22.56
CA ILE A 19 17.54 -20.27 23.38
C ILE A 19 16.46 -21.16 24.00
N ASP A 20 15.44 -20.55 24.59
CA ASP A 20 14.37 -21.23 25.32
C ASP A 20 13.16 -21.54 24.41
N ALA A 21 13.29 -21.29 23.10
CA ALA A 21 12.17 -21.28 22.17
C ALA A 21 11.81 -22.68 21.65
N ASN A 22 10.51 -22.93 21.48
CA ASN A 22 9.95 -24.17 20.97
C ASN A 22 9.87 -24.12 19.44
N ILE A 23 10.77 -24.82 18.76
CA ILE A 23 10.93 -24.79 17.28
C ILE A 23 10.40 -26.08 16.62
N ALA A 24 10.33 -27.19 17.37
CA ALA A 24 9.89 -28.49 16.86
C ALA A 24 8.45 -28.81 17.32
N GLY A 25 7.70 -29.46 16.44
CA GLY A 25 6.32 -29.91 16.69
C GLY A 25 5.38 -29.57 15.54
N ASP A 26 4.19 -30.18 15.54
CA ASP A 26 3.17 -30.02 14.50
C ASP A 26 1.85 -29.44 15.05
N SER A 27 1.81 -29.09 16.34
CA SER A 27 0.62 -28.55 16.98
C SER A 27 0.97 -27.53 18.07
N LYS A 28 -0.03 -26.76 18.54
CA LYS A 28 0.15 -25.73 19.57
C LYS A 28 0.59 -26.35 20.91
N GLU A 29 0.17 -27.58 21.17
CA GLU A 29 0.45 -28.35 22.39
C GLU A 29 1.93 -28.74 22.50
N ALA A 30 2.69 -28.70 21.39
CA ALA A 30 4.13 -28.91 21.39
C ALA A 30 4.92 -27.73 22.00
N CYS A 31 4.27 -26.59 22.23
CA CYS A 31 4.87 -25.44 22.91
C CYS A 31 4.71 -25.55 24.43
N THR A 32 5.57 -26.37 25.04
CA THR A 32 5.61 -26.63 26.49
C THR A 32 6.65 -25.79 27.24
N GLY A 33 7.53 -25.08 26.53
CA GLY A 33 8.57 -24.25 27.11
C GLY A 33 8.08 -22.86 27.51
N SER A 34 8.90 -22.15 28.30
CA SER A 34 8.66 -20.75 28.70
C SER A 34 9.07 -19.73 27.63
N GLY A 35 9.79 -20.17 26.58
CA GLY A 35 10.26 -19.33 25.48
C GLY A 35 9.22 -19.10 24.38
N ALA A 36 9.68 -18.51 23.26
CA ALA A 36 8.84 -18.24 22.10
C ALA A 36 8.36 -19.53 21.41
N CYS A 37 7.09 -19.57 21.01
CA CYS A 37 6.48 -20.70 20.31
C CYS A 37 6.59 -20.55 18.78
N TRP A 38 7.74 -20.89 18.20
CA TRP A 38 7.97 -20.86 16.75
C TRP A 38 7.19 -21.93 16.00
N THR A 39 6.92 -23.07 16.64
CA THR A 39 6.07 -24.14 16.09
C THR A 39 4.72 -23.61 15.62
N TYR A 40 4.05 -22.78 16.43
CA TYR A 40 2.78 -22.16 16.05
C TYR A 40 2.93 -21.25 14.82
N ILE A 41 3.96 -20.42 14.80
CA ILE A 41 4.22 -19.52 13.66
C ILE A 41 4.45 -20.34 12.38
N LYS A 42 5.23 -21.42 12.45
CA LYS A 42 5.52 -22.30 11.31
C LYS A 42 4.24 -22.92 10.74
N ILE A 43 3.35 -23.40 11.61
CA ILE A 43 2.07 -24.02 11.21
C ILE A 43 1.15 -22.99 10.53
N TRP A 44 1.07 -21.78 11.09
CA TRP A 44 0.18 -20.72 10.62
C TRP A 44 0.81 -19.78 9.59
N LEU A 45 2.08 -19.99 9.21
CA LEU A 45 2.82 -19.09 8.33
C LEU A 45 2.12 -18.89 6.99
N ASN A 46 1.62 -19.98 6.39
CA ASN A 46 0.87 -19.90 5.14
C ASN A 46 -0.41 -19.06 5.29
N ARG A 47 -1.08 -19.12 6.44
CA ARG A 47 -2.26 -18.28 6.72
C ARG A 47 -1.88 -16.81 6.88
N PHE A 48 -0.75 -16.52 7.52
CA PHE A 48 -0.27 -15.14 7.65
C PHE A 48 0.14 -14.56 6.30
N ILE A 49 0.64 -15.36 5.36
CA ILE A 49 1.07 -14.89 4.04
C ILE A 49 -0.11 -14.79 3.06
N TYR A 50 -0.93 -15.84 2.94
CA TYR A 50 -1.95 -15.95 1.88
C TYR A 50 -3.39 -15.80 2.39
N GLY A 51 -3.62 -15.71 3.70
CA GLY A 51 -4.95 -15.60 4.27
C GLY A 51 -5.80 -16.85 4.00
N MET A 52 -7.05 -16.63 3.59
CA MET A 52 -8.02 -17.71 3.36
C MET A 52 -7.83 -18.43 2.00
N TYR A 53 -6.81 -18.06 1.23
CA TYR A 53 -6.59 -18.56 -0.12
C TYR A 53 -6.27 -20.06 -0.14
N PRO A 54 -6.87 -20.86 -1.06
CA PRO A 54 -6.66 -22.31 -1.11
C PRO A 54 -5.19 -22.70 -1.25
N ASN A 55 -4.73 -23.65 -0.44
CA ASN A 55 -3.31 -24.04 -0.36
C ASN A 55 -2.75 -24.51 -1.71
N GLU A 56 -3.51 -25.32 -2.45
CA GLU A 56 -3.11 -25.85 -3.76
C GLU A 56 -2.94 -24.77 -4.82
N LEU A 57 -3.56 -23.60 -4.63
CA LEU A 57 -3.56 -22.50 -5.59
C LEU A 57 -2.55 -21.40 -5.22
N GLN A 58 -1.90 -21.46 -4.05
CA GLN A 58 -0.99 -20.40 -3.55
C GLN A 58 0.18 -20.10 -4.51
N TRP A 59 0.57 -21.05 -5.35
CA TRP A 59 1.57 -20.83 -6.40
C TRP A 59 1.17 -19.69 -7.35
N ARG A 60 -0.13 -19.46 -7.58
CA ARG A 60 -0.64 -18.36 -8.43
C ARG A 60 -0.23 -16.99 -7.88
N ILE A 61 -0.32 -16.83 -6.56
CA ILE A 61 0.12 -15.62 -5.85
C ILE A 61 1.63 -15.47 -6.00
N ASN A 62 2.39 -16.52 -5.72
CA ASN A 62 3.85 -16.48 -5.82
C ASN A 62 4.35 -16.15 -7.22
N ILE A 63 3.80 -16.80 -8.25
CA ILE A 63 4.16 -16.49 -9.64
C ILE A 63 3.80 -15.04 -9.99
N SER A 64 2.63 -14.55 -9.56
CA SER A 64 2.23 -13.14 -9.77
C SER A 64 3.28 -12.18 -9.20
N PHE A 65 3.66 -12.36 -7.93
CA PHE A 65 4.66 -11.52 -7.28
C PHE A 65 6.06 -11.64 -7.90
N ILE A 66 6.49 -12.87 -8.23
CA ILE A 66 7.80 -13.10 -8.87
C ILE A 66 7.85 -12.40 -10.24
N LEU A 67 6.80 -12.54 -11.06
CA LEU A 67 6.72 -11.87 -12.36
C LEU A 67 6.73 -10.36 -12.22
N LEU A 68 5.99 -9.81 -11.25
CA LEU A 68 5.97 -8.37 -11.00
C LEU A 68 7.32 -7.85 -10.53
N ILE A 69 7.99 -8.55 -9.63
CA ILE A 69 9.34 -8.21 -9.18
C ILE A 69 10.32 -8.27 -10.35
N ALA A 70 10.27 -9.32 -11.16
CA ALA A 70 11.12 -9.46 -12.36
C ALA A 70 10.91 -8.30 -13.35
N LEU A 71 9.65 -7.93 -13.60
CA LEU A 71 9.28 -6.78 -14.43
C LEU A 71 9.68 -5.43 -13.80
N ALA A 72 9.73 -5.36 -12.47
CA ALA A 72 10.22 -4.19 -11.76
C ALA A 72 11.73 -4.01 -11.89
N PHE A 73 12.50 -5.08 -12.13
CA PHE A 73 13.95 -5.01 -12.33
C PHE A 73 14.37 -4.42 -13.68
N VAL A 74 13.46 -4.24 -14.64
CA VAL A 74 13.74 -3.63 -15.95
C VAL A 74 14.36 -2.23 -15.83
N GLY A 75 14.06 -1.49 -14.77
CA GLY A 75 14.56 -0.14 -14.50
C GLY A 75 15.97 -0.07 -13.97
N LEU A 76 16.62 -1.21 -13.71
CA LEU A 76 18.06 -1.24 -13.40
C LEU A 76 18.93 -0.94 -14.63
N ILE A 77 18.36 -0.86 -15.83
CA ILE A 77 19.09 -0.53 -17.06
C ILE A 77 19.53 0.93 -17.00
N PRO A 78 20.85 1.22 -16.86
CA PRO A 78 21.36 2.57 -16.68
C PRO A 78 21.50 3.25 -18.05
N SER A 79 20.41 3.76 -18.61
CA SER A 79 20.43 4.49 -19.87
C SER A 79 19.58 5.76 -19.81
N GLU A 80 20.25 6.92 -19.91
CA GLU A 80 19.58 8.24 -19.88
C GLU A 80 18.58 8.43 -21.03
N LYS A 81 18.82 7.79 -22.18
CA LYS A 81 17.90 7.85 -23.32
C LYS A 81 16.58 7.10 -23.05
N ILE A 82 16.65 6.02 -22.26
CA ILE A 82 15.50 5.16 -21.94
C ILE A 82 14.78 5.66 -20.68
N ARG A 83 15.42 6.51 -19.86
CA ARG A 83 14.87 7.00 -18.57
C ARG A 83 13.44 7.55 -18.66
N LYS A 84 13.10 8.35 -19.68
CA LYS A 84 11.73 8.85 -19.88
C LYS A 84 10.74 7.73 -20.18
N PHE A 85 11.14 6.76 -20.99
CA PHE A 85 10.33 5.58 -21.31
C PHE A 85 10.16 4.68 -20.09
N LEU A 86 11.20 4.50 -19.27
CA LEU A 86 11.13 3.78 -18.00
C LEU A 86 10.15 4.46 -17.03
N THR A 87 10.19 5.79 -16.91
CA THR A 87 9.21 6.52 -16.08
C THR A 87 7.78 6.27 -16.54
N LEU A 88 7.51 6.37 -17.86
CA LEU A 88 6.19 6.08 -18.40
C LEU A 88 5.76 4.62 -18.15
N TYR A 89 6.70 3.68 -18.31
CA TYR A 89 6.50 2.28 -18.01
C TYR A 89 6.07 2.07 -16.56
N TYR A 90 6.78 2.64 -15.58
CA TYR A 90 6.46 2.45 -14.17
C TYR A 90 5.17 3.15 -13.71
N VAL A 91 4.85 4.29 -14.31
CA VAL A 91 3.67 5.08 -13.89
C VAL A 91 2.38 4.56 -14.51
N ILE A 92 2.44 4.03 -15.74
CA ILE A 92 1.23 3.64 -16.49
C ILE A 92 1.23 2.15 -16.79
N ILE A 93 2.27 1.65 -17.47
CA ILE A 93 2.27 0.29 -18.01
C ILE A 93 2.34 -0.76 -16.90
N TYR A 94 3.21 -0.57 -15.92
CA TYR A 94 3.45 -1.50 -14.83
C TYR A 94 2.21 -1.69 -13.92
N PRO A 95 1.49 -0.64 -13.48
CA PRO A 95 0.20 -0.79 -12.81
C PRO A 95 -0.85 -1.58 -13.60
N ILE A 96 -0.92 -1.37 -14.92
CA ILE A 96 -1.86 -2.08 -15.80
C ILE A 96 -1.48 -3.56 -15.87
N ILE A 97 -0.20 -3.87 -16.08
CA ILE A 97 0.29 -5.26 -16.06
C ILE A 97 0.03 -5.91 -14.70
N ALA A 98 0.28 -5.21 -13.59
CA ALA A 98 -0.01 -5.69 -12.26
C ALA A 98 -1.49 -5.99 -12.05
N PHE A 99 -2.37 -5.09 -12.47
CA PHE A 99 -3.82 -5.32 -12.42
C PHE A 99 -4.23 -6.56 -13.22
N ILE A 100 -3.75 -6.69 -14.46
CA ILE A 100 -4.03 -7.82 -15.35
C ILE A 100 -3.53 -9.13 -14.74
N LEU A 101 -2.27 -9.17 -14.29
CA LEU A 101 -1.67 -10.37 -13.69
C LEU A 101 -2.41 -10.78 -12.42
N ILE A 102 -2.70 -9.84 -11.52
CA ILE A 102 -3.42 -10.13 -10.27
C ILE A 102 -4.84 -10.61 -10.57
N TYR A 103 -5.56 -9.94 -11.47
CA TYR A 103 -6.93 -10.32 -11.83
C TYR A 103 -6.98 -11.72 -12.43
N TYR A 104 -6.21 -11.99 -13.49
CA TYR A 104 -6.31 -13.26 -14.20
C TYR A 104 -5.64 -14.42 -13.47
N LEU A 105 -4.51 -14.19 -12.78
CA LEU A 105 -3.76 -15.26 -12.14
C LEU A 105 -4.27 -15.53 -10.72
N ILE A 106 -4.52 -14.50 -9.90
CA ILE A 106 -4.95 -14.69 -8.50
C ILE A 106 -6.46 -14.94 -8.40
N SER A 107 -7.29 -14.20 -9.13
CA SER A 107 -8.75 -14.43 -9.14
C SER A 107 -9.15 -15.64 -9.98
N GLY A 108 -8.41 -15.93 -11.05
CA GLY A 108 -8.72 -17.02 -11.97
C GLY A 108 -9.95 -16.71 -12.85
N GLY A 109 -10.74 -17.74 -13.18
CA GLY A 109 -11.95 -17.62 -14.01
C GLY A 109 -11.71 -17.53 -15.52
N SER A 110 -10.44 -17.52 -15.93
CA SER A 110 -10.01 -17.56 -17.33
C SER A 110 -8.85 -18.54 -17.49
N LEU A 111 -8.49 -18.90 -18.72
CA LEU A 111 -7.34 -19.77 -19.01
C LEU A 111 -7.42 -21.17 -18.34
N GLY A 112 -8.63 -21.65 -18.02
CA GLY A 112 -8.85 -22.92 -17.33
C GLY A 112 -8.56 -22.87 -15.82
N LEU A 113 -8.34 -21.69 -15.24
CA LEU A 113 -8.09 -21.53 -13.81
C LEU A 113 -9.40 -21.44 -13.02
N GLU A 114 -9.49 -22.21 -11.94
CA GLU A 114 -10.59 -22.10 -10.97
C GLU A 114 -10.74 -20.67 -10.43
N TRP A 115 -11.97 -20.20 -10.31
CA TRP A 115 -12.28 -18.90 -9.75
C TRP A 115 -12.13 -18.91 -8.23
N VAL A 116 -11.39 -17.94 -7.70
CA VAL A 116 -11.21 -17.73 -6.26
C VAL A 116 -11.73 -16.35 -5.90
N GLU A 117 -12.79 -16.32 -5.08
CA GLU A 117 -13.40 -15.08 -4.62
C GLU A 117 -12.41 -14.18 -3.87
N THR A 118 -12.54 -12.86 -4.07
CA THR A 118 -11.74 -11.84 -3.37
C THR A 118 -11.92 -11.89 -1.85
N GLY A 119 -13.04 -12.44 -1.37
CA GLY A 119 -13.29 -12.68 0.06
C GLY A 119 -12.35 -13.71 0.68
N ALA A 120 -11.75 -14.60 -0.11
CA ALA A 120 -10.76 -15.56 0.36
C ALA A 120 -9.33 -14.97 0.42
N TRP A 121 -9.09 -13.81 -0.19
CA TRP A 121 -7.77 -13.20 -0.23
C TRP A 121 -7.43 -12.62 1.15
N GLY A 122 -6.17 -12.72 1.56
CA GLY A 122 -5.77 -12.16 2.84
C GLY A 122 -4.28 -12.28 3.13
N GLY A 123 -3.95 -12.07 4.40
CA GLY A 123 -2.57 -12.10 4.87
C GLY A 123 -1.70 -11.01 4.25
N LEU A 124 -0.39 -11.24 4.28
CA LEU A 124 0.62 -10.33 3.75
C LEU A 124 0.45 -10.05 2.25
N SER A 125 0.03 -11.06 1.48
CA SER A 125 -0.19 -10.93 0.04
C SER A 125 -1.25 -9.87 -0.29
N LEU A 126 -2.39 -9.91 0.39
CA LEU A 126 -3.44 -8.89 0.21
C LEU A 126 -2.96 -7.51 0.65
N THR A 127 -2.22 -7.42 1.75
CA THR A 127 -1.63 -6.15 2.21
C THR A 127 -0.76 -5.53 1.13
N PHE A 128 0.15 -6.29 0.51
CA PHE A 128 0.97 -5.76 -0.58
C PHE A 128 0.16 -5.33 -1.80
N ILE A 129 -0.86 -6.10 -2.19
CA ILE A 129 -1.75 -5.75 -3.30
C ILE A 129 -2.46 -4.42 -3.02
N VAL A 130 -3.09 -4.30 -1.85
CA VAL A 130 -3.80 -3.08 -1.45
C VAL A 130 -2.85 -1.90 -1.37
N SER A 131 -1.70 -2.04 -0.70
CA SER A 131 -0.71 -0.97 -0.58
C SER A 131 -0.18 -0.51 -1.94
N PHE A 132 0.10 -1.43 -2.85
CA PHE A 132 0.58 -1.11 -4.19
C PHE A 132 -0.41 -0.23 -4.96
N PHE A 133 -1.67 -0.66 -5.07
CA PHE A 133 -2.70 0.12 -5.76
C PHE A 133 -3.04 1.42 -5.04
N CYS A 134 -3.09 1.41 -3.71
CA CYS A 134 -3.33 2.64 -2.94
C CYS A 134 -2.25 3.69 -3.21
N LEU A 135 -0.97 3.32 -3.26
CA LEU A 135 0.11 4.26 -3.58
C LEU A 135 -0.04 4.86 -4.99
N ILE A 136 -0.43 4.06 -5.97
CA ILE A 136 -0.62 4.51 -7.35
C ILE A 136 -1.76 5.53 -7.45
N PHE A 137 -2.85 5.33 -6.71
CA PHE A 137 -4.01 6.22 -6.78
C PHE A 137 -3.92 7.42 -5.83
N CYS A 138 -3.41 7.22 -4.61
CA CYS A 138 -3.37 8.28 -3.61
C CYS A 138 -2.32 9.35 -3.95
N PHE A 139 -1.21 8.98 -4.60
CA PHE A 139 -0.13 9.92 -4.89
C PHE A 139 -0.54 11.00 -5.90
N PRO A 140 -1.11 10.69 -7.08
CA PRO A 140 -1.59 11.72 -8.01
C PRO A 140 -2.68 12.58 -7.39
N VAL A 141 -3.67 11.97 -6.72
CA VAL A 141 -4.77 12.69 -6.09
C VAL A 141 -4.25 13.64 -5.00
N GLY A 142 -3.38 13.14 -4.13
CA GLY A 142 -2.73 13.94 -3.08
C GLY A 142 -1.88 15.07 -3.65
N MET A 143 -1.15 14.84 -4.74
CA MET A 143 -0.39 15.88 -5.43
C MET A 143 -1.29 16.98 -5.99
N PHE A 144 -2.37 16.62 -6.68
CA PHE A 144 -3.32 17.61 -7.20
C PHE A 144 -4.00 18.41 -6.07
N LEU A 145 -4.36 17.76 -4.97
CA LEU A 145 -4.93 18.43 -3.79
C LEU A 145 -3.93 19.38 -3.13
N ALA A 146 -2.66 18.99 -3.01
CA ALA A 146 -1.60 19.84 -2.46
C ALA A 146 -1.36 21.09 -3.33
N LEU A 147 -1.32 20.92 -4.65
CA LEU A 147 -1.20 22.04 -5.60
C LEU A 147 -2.46 22.91 -5.59
N GLY A 148 -3.64 22.29 -5.58
CA GLY A 148 -4.94 22.97 -5.51
C GLY A 148 -5.08 23.85 -4.26
N ARG A 149 -4.60 23.38 -3.10
CA ARG A 149 -4.58 24.16 -1.85
C ARG A 149 -3.70 25.42 -1.93
N ARG A 150 -2.69 25.45 -2.81
CA ARG A 150 -1.84 26.64 -3.07
C ARG A 150 -2.34 27.50 -4.24
N SER A 151 -3.43 27.10 -4.91
CA SER A 151 -3.97 27.85 -6.05
C SER A 151 -4.45 29.24 -5.64
N VAL A 152 -4.31 30.19 -6.57
CA VAL A 152 -4.88 31.55 -6.45
C VAL A 152 -6.39 31.55 -6.66
N LEU A 153 -6.94 30.53 -7.34
CA LEU A 153 -8.37 30.41 -7.59
C LEU A 153 -9.08 29.95 -6.30
N PRO A 154 -9.98 30.78 -5.73
CA PRO A 154 -10.57 30.50 -4.41
C PRO A 154 -11.38 29.19 -4.40
N ILE A 155 -12.12 28.91 -5.47
CA ILE A 155 -12.95 27.68 -5.56
C ILE A 155 -12.08 26.42 -5.45
N ILE A 156 -11.02 26.32 -6.24
CA ILE A 156 -10.11 25.16 -6.23
C ILE A 156 -9.48 25.02 -4.85
N ARG A 157 -9.00 26.13 -4.29
CA ARG A 157 -8.37 26.15 -2.97
C ARG A 157 -9.31 25.64 -1.87
N TYR A 158 -10.54 26.15 -1.81
CA TYR A 158 -11.49 25.76 -0.77
C TYR A 158 -12.01 24.32 -0.93
N ILE A 159 -12.20 23.84 -2.16
CA ILE A 159 -12.53 22.42 -2.41
C ILE A 159 -11.39 21.52 -1.93
N SER A 160 -10.13 21.84 -2.28
CA SER A 160 -8.97 21.05 -1.83
C SER A 160 -8.82 21.07 -0.31
N VAL A 161 -8.95 22.24 0.33
CA VAL A 161 -8.91 22.35 1.79
C VAL A 161 -10.05 21.55 2.42
N GLY A 162 -11.28 21.70 1.94
CA GLY A 162 -12.44 20.98 2.46
C GLY A 162 -12.26 19.46 2.38
N PHE A 163 -11.80 18.96 1.23
CA PHE A 163 -11.48 17.53 1.08
C PHE A 163 -10.42 17.09 2.10
N ILE A 164 -9.26 17.77 2.16
CA ILE A 164 -8.15 17.36 3.02
C ILE A 164 -8.55 17.35 4.49
N GLU A 165 -9.19 18.44 4.97
CA GLU A 165 -9.57 18.55 6.38
C GLU A 165 -10.69 17.56 6.75
N PHE A 166 -11.64 17.30 5.84
CA PHE A 166 -12.67 16.27 6.07
C PHE A 166 -12.06 14.88 6.24
N TRP A 167 -11.26 14.41 5.27
CA TRP A 167 -10.72 13.05 5.30
C TRP A 167 -9.75 12.83 6.46
N ARG A 168 -8.99 13.85 6.87
CA ARG A 168 -8.12 13.78 8.05
C ARG A 168 -8.86 13.86 9.37
N GLY A 169 -10.10 14.38 9.37
CA GLY A 169 -10.96 14.46 10.54
C GLY A 169 -11.76 13.18 10.82
N VAL A 170 -11.85 12.26 9.85
CA VAL A 170 -12.62 11.00 9.98
C VAL A 170 -11.68 9.85 10.36
N PRO A 171 -12.03 8.96 11.31
CA PRO A 171 -11.24 7.76 11.58
C PRO A 171 -11.23 6.78 10.39
N LEU A 172 -10.07 6.22 10.04
CA LEU A 172 -9.95 5.24 8.95
C LEU A 172 -10.90 4.04 9.12
N ILE A 173 -11.09 3.56 10.36
CA ILE A 173 -12.01 2.45 10.64
C ILE A 173 -13.45 2.77 10.23
N THR A 174 -13.89 4.02 10.43
CA THR A 174 -15.22 4.48 10.01
C THR A 174 -15.34 4.48 8.50
N VAL A 175 -14.30 4.93 7.79
CA VAL A 175 -14.28 4.90 6.32
C VAL A 175 -14.34 3.45 5.81
N LEU A 176 -13.56 2.54 6.39
CA LEU A 176 -13.53 1.14 6.00
C LEU A 176 -14.88 0.45 6.25
N PHE A 177 -15.51 0.72 7.39
CA PHE A 177 -16.83 0.21 7.72
C PHE A 177 -17.89 0.78 6.77
N MET A 178 -17.89 2.10 6.55
CA MET A 178 -18.81 2.76 5.63
C MET A 178 -18.67 2.18 4.22
N SER A 179 -17.44 2.04 3.72
CA SER A 179 -17.17 1.50 2.38
C SER A 179 -17.54 0.01 2.23
N SER A 180 -17.29 -0.79 3.27
CA SER A 180 -17.47 -2.25 3.19
C SER A 180 -18.89 -2.72 3.49
N VAL A 181 -19.62 -2.01 4.37
CA VAL A 181 -20.90 -2.48 4.94
C VAL A 181 -22.05 -1.56 4.58
N MET A 182 -21.90 -0.24 4.76
CA MET A 182 -23.00 0.70 4.58
C MET A 182 -23.20 1.14 3.13
N PHE A 183 -22.12 1.44 2.41
CA PHE A 183 -22.14 1.88 1.00
C PHE A 183 -22.94 0.95 0.09
N PRO A 184 -22.78 -0.39 0.12
CA PRO A 184 -23.63 -1.30 -0.66
C PRO A 184 -25.14 -1.16 -0.38
N MET A 185 -25.56 -0.73 0.81
CA MET A 185 -27.00 -0.56 1.13
C MET A 185 -27.62 0.64 0.41
N PHE A 186 -26.80 1.54 -0.13
CA PHE A 186 -27.26 2.69 -0.92
C PHE A 186 -27.20 2.44 -2.43
N LEU A 187 -26.66 1.28 -2.86
CA LEU A 187 -26.58 0.91 -4.27
C LEU A 187 -27.83 0.12 -4.68
N PRO A 188 -28.31 0.27 -5.93
CA PRO A 188 -29.36 -0.60 -6.47
C PRO A 188 -28.98 -2.08 -6.36
N GLU A 189 -29.97 -2.95 -6.19
CA GLU A 189 -29.75 -4.40 -6.02
C GLU A 189 -28.96 -5.03 -7.17
N ASP A 190 -29.06 -4.47 -8.38
CA ASP A 190 -28.36 -4.94 -9.58
C ASP A 190 -26.92 -4.41 -9.71
N PHE A 191 -26.49 -3.49 -8.84
CA PHE A 191 -25.15 -2.89 -8.90
C PHE A 191 -24.20 -3.55 -7.91
N PHE A 192 -23.41 -4.51 -8.42
CA PHE A 192 -22.40 -5.22 -7.64
C PHE A 192 -21.02 -4.57 -7.80
N MET A 193 -20.50 -4.03 -6.68
CA MET A 193 -19.13 -3.55 -6.60
C MET A 193 -18.34 -4.42 -5.62
N ASP A 194 -17.24 -5.01 -6.12
CA ASP A 194 -16.40 -5.90 -5.33
C ASP A 194 -15.87 -5.20 -4.06
N LYS A 195 -15.85 -5.95 -2.94
CA LYS A 195 -15.46 -5.43 -1.62
C LYS A 195 -14.02 -4.91 -1.63
N LEU A 196 -13.09 -5.59 -2.29
CA LEU A 196 -11.68 -5.17 -2.36
C LEU A 196 -11.54 -3.84 -3.08
N VAL A 197 -12.26 -3.66 -4.19
CA VAL A 197 -12.22 -2.41 -4.98
C VAL A 197 -12.71 -1.23 -4.14
N ARG A 198 -13.84 -1.39 -3.43
CA ARG A 198 -14.38 -0.35 -2.54
C ARG A 198 -13.40 0.04 -1.43
N VAL A 199 -12.73 -0.95 -0.84
CA VAL A 199 -11.72 -0.73 0.20
C VAL A 199 -10.50 0.01 -0.37
N ILE A 200 -10.02 -0.37 -1.56
CA ILE A 200 -8.89 0.32 -2.22
C ILE A 200 -9.25 1.78 -2.51
N ILE A 201 -10.44 2.08 -3.03
CA ILE A 201 -10.89 3.46 -3.28
C ILE A 201 -10.94 4.25 -1.97
N ALA A 202 -11.58 3.69 -0.94
CA ALA A 202 -11.71 4.33 0.37
C ALA A 202 -10.34 4.67 0.99
N ILE A 203 -9.42 3.70 1.04
CA ILE A 203 -8.06 3.92 1.57
C ILE A 203 -7.31 4.91 0.69
N SER A 204 -7.43 4.84 -0.64
CA SER A 204 -6.73 5.75 -1.55
C SER A 204 -7.14 7.21 -1.35
N LEU A 205 -8.43 7.49 -1.16
CA LEU A 205 -8.93 8.84 -0.88
C LEU A 205 -8.49 9.34 0.49
N PHE A 206 -8.54 8.46 1.50
CA PHE A 206 -8.06 8.76 2.85
C PHE A 206 -6.57 9.12 2.82
N GLU A 207 -5.73 8.24 2.28
CA GLU A 207 -4.28 8.45 2.17
C GLU A 207 -3.91 9.63 1.29
N ALA A 208 -4.69 9.94 0.25
CA ALA A 208 -4.45 11.11 -0.60
C ALA A 208 -4.46 12.42 0.20
N ALA A 209 -5.31 12.53 1.23
CA ALA A 209 -5.33 13.70 2.10
C ALA A 209 -4.07 13.82 2.96
N TYR A 210 -3.51 12.71 3.44
CA TYR A 210 -2.25 12.69 4.19
C TYR A 210 -1.06 12.96 3.26
N VAL A 211 -1.03 12.35 2.08
CA VAL A 211 0.00 12.62 1.06
C VAL A 211 -0.02 14.09 0.64
N ALA A 212 -1.19 14.71 0.49
CA ALA A 212 -1.30 16.12 0.18
C ALA A 212 -0.60 17.00 1.22
N GLU A 213 -0.74 16.68 2.51
CA GLU A 213 -0.08 17.39 3.60
C GLU A 213 1.42 17.14 3.67
N VAL A 214 1.87 15.91 3.37
CA VAL A 214 3.30 15.59 3.27
C VAL A 214 3.94 16.38 2.13
N ILE A 215 3.32 16.40 0.95
CA ILE A 215 3.79 17.18 -0.20
C ILE A 215 3.82 18.67 0.13
N ARG A 216 2.77 19.20 0.77
CA ARG A 216 2.72 20.60 1.24
C ARG A 216 3.86 20.90 2.23
N GLY A 217 4.09 20.02 3.20
CA GLY A 217 5.17 20.14 4.18
C GLY A 217 6.55 20.13 3.51
N GLY A 218 6.76 19.24 2.55
CA GLY A 218 8.00 19.19 1.76
C GLY A 218 8.24 20.47 0.94
N LEU A 219 7.20 21.00 0.31
CA LEU A 219 7.27 22.26 -0.46
C LEU A 219 7.54 23.48 0.43
N GLN A 220 7.05 23.47 1.68
CA GLN A 220 7.28 24.54 2.66
C GLN A 220 8.66 24.47 3.32
N ALA A 221 9.31 23.31 3.31
CA ALA A 221 10.66 23.16 3.85
C ALA A 221 11.73 23.88 3.01
N LEU A 222 11.42 24.23 1.75
CA LEU A 222 12.35 24.92 0.86
C LEU A 222 12.52 26.40 1.24
N PRO A 223 13.77 26.89 1.44
CA PRO A 223 14.04 28.29 1.73
C PRO A 223 13.54 29.22 0.61
N ARG A 224 12.99 30.39 0.97
CA ARG A 224 12.49 31.39 0.01
C ARG A 224 13.55 31.83 -1.01
N GLY A 225 14.82 31.90 -0.61
CA GLY A 225 15.92 32.29 -1.49
C GLY A 225 16.08 31.41 -2.73
N GLN A 226 15.65 30.15 -2.70
CA GLN A 226 15.66 29.27 -3.88
C GLN A 226 14.63 29.74 -4.92
N TYR A 227 13.44 30.17 -4.48
CA TYR A 227 12.42 30.72 -5.37
C TYR A 227 12.85 32.07 -5.95
N ASP A 228 13.50 32.93 -5.16
CA ASP A 228 13.97 34.24 -5.60
C ASP A 228 15.14 34.13 -6.61
N ALA A 229 16.04 33.18 -6.41
CA ALA A 229 17.09 32.85 -7.36
C ALA A 229 16.51 32.32 -8.69
N ALA A 230 15.54 31.39 -8.62
CA ALA A 230 14.87 30.86 -9.82
C ALA A 230 14.13 31.96 -10.61
N LYS A 231 13.45 32.88 -9.93
CA LYS A 231 12.81 34.05 -10.55
C LYS A 231 13.82 34.97 -11.22
N SER A 232 14.96 35.21 -10.57
CA SER A 232 16.05 36.04 -11.11
C SER A 232 16.67 35.45 -12.38
N LEU A 233 16.68 34.11 -12.50
CA LEU A 233 17.08 33.39 -13.71
C LEU A 233 15.98 33.32 -14.78
N GLY A 234 14.83 33.96 -14.58
CA GLY A 234 13.72 33.97 -15.54
C GLY A 234 12.98 32.62 -15.65
N MET A 235 13.08 31.75 -14.65
CA MET A 235 12.33 30.49 -14.66
C MET A 235 10.82 30.73 -14.49
N GLY A 236 10.03 30.20 -15.42
CA GLY A 236 8.56 30.23 -15.33
C GLY A 236 7.99 29.30 -14.25
N TYR A 237 6.68 29.39 -13.99
CA TYR A 237 5.98 28.67 -12.90
C TYR A 237 6.30 27.16 -12.85
N TRP A 238 6.21 26.47 -13.99
CA TRP A 238 6.43 25.02 -14.13
C TRP A 238 7.88 24.56 -13.99
N LYS A 239 8.85 25.47 -14.16
CA LYS A 239 10.27 25.13 -13.92
C LYS A 239 10.66 25.33 -12.46
N MET A 240 9.87 26.09 -11.71
CA MET A 240 10.15 26.49 -10.34
C MET A 240 9.43 25.62 -9.30
N HIS A 241 8.33 24.98 -9.67
CA HIS A 241 7.48 24.14 -8.81
C HIS A 241 7.43 22.72 -9.36
#